data_AF-A0A256XI29-F1
#
_entry.id   AF-A0A256XI29-F1
#
_cell.length_a   1.000
_cell.length_b   1.000
_cell.length_c   1.000
_cell.angle_alpha   90.00
_cell.angle_beta   90.00
_cell.angle_gamma   90.00
#
_symmetry.space_group_name_H-M   'P 1'
#
loop_
_entity.id
_entity.type
_entity.pdbx_description
1 polymer ?
#
loop_
_entity_poly.entity_id
_entity_poly.type
_entity_poly.pdbx_seq_one_letter_code
_entity_poly.pdbx_strand_id
1 'polypeptide(L)' 'MVKKIKFDKTIIISSLPYAVELAGAVIILIAVGYLVGGLFNEIAKALGMFMGATLGLIYFLYRTTKRFSKQQDP' A
#
# COMPACT_ATOMS: atom_id res chain seq x y z
N MET A 1 -29.01 4.61 17.96
CA MET A 1 -28.45 5.95 17.69
C MET A 1 -27.34 5.80 16.66
N VAL A 2 -27.66 5.91 15.37
CA VAL A 2 -26.68 5.74 14.28
C VAL A 2 -25.84 7.02 14.23
N LYS A 3 -24.61 6.98 14.75
CA LYS A 3 -23.64 8.08 14.59
C LYS A 3 -23.40 8.25 13.09
N LYS A 4 -24.01 9.28 12.48
CA LYS A 4 -23.67 9.74 11.14
C LYS A 4 -22.18 10.05 11.15
N ILE A 5 -21.38 9.20 10.51
CA ILE A 5 -19.97 9.49 10.21
C ILE A 5 -19.99 10.71 9.29
N LYS A 6 -19.83 11.90 9.86
CA LYS A 6 -19.57 13.11 9.08
C LYS A 6 -18.17 12.91 8.49
N PHE A 7 -18.12 12.41 7.26
CA PHE A 7 -16.90 12.39 6.47
C PHE A 7 -16.49 13.84 6.24
N ASP A 8 -15.58 14.33 7.07
CA ASP A 8 -14.97 15.63 6.91
C ASP A 8 -14.20 15.61 5.58
N LYS A 9 -14.63 16.41 4.60
CA LYS A 9 -13.99 16.47 3.26
C LYS A 9 -12.48 16.71 3.36
N THR A 10 -12.04 17.40 4.41
CA THR A 10 -10.65 17.65 4.78
C THR A 10 -9.83 16.38 5.03
N ILE A 11 -10.44 15.34 5.60
CA ILE A 11 -9.77 14.04 5.85
C ILE A 11 -9.54 13.33 4.52
N ILE A 12 -10.50 13.37 3.60
CA ILE A 12 -10.41 12.72 2.28
C ILE A 12 -9.31 13.36 1.44
N ILE A 13 -9.24 14.69 1.40
CA ILE A 13 -8.25 15.43 0.61
C ILE A 13 -6.82 15.21 1.14
N SER A 14 -6.64 15.12 2.46
CA SER A 14 -5.32 14.91 3.09
C SER A 14 -4.85 13.44 3.11
N SER A 15 -5.75 12.49 2.87
CA SER A 15 -5.44 11.05 2.79
C SER A 15 -5.29 10.55 1.36
N LEU A 16 -5.86 11.25 0.37
CA LEU A 16 -5.70 10.94 -1.07
C LEU A 16 -4.23 10.86 -1.53
N PRO A 17 -3.38 11.89 -1.31
CA PRO A 17 -1.99 11.86 -1.81
C PRO A 17 -1.19 10.74 -1.15
N TYR A 18 -1.49 10.42 0.10
CA TYR A 18 -0.86 9.32 0.82
C TYR A 18 -1.27 7.95 0.27
N ALA A 19 -2.55 7.77 -0.06
CA ALA A 19 -3.03 6.56 -0.71
C ALA A 19 -2.38 6.38 -2.10
N VAL A 20 -2.21 7.47 -2.85
CA VAL A 20 -1.55 7.46 -4.17
C VAL A 20 -0.06 7.12 -4.05
N GLU A 21 0.67 7.73 -3.11
CA GLU A 21 2.09 7.39 -2.85
C GLU A 21 2.25 5.91 -2.50
N LEU A 22 1.38 5.41 -1.62
CA LEU A 22 1.40 4.02 -1.19
C LEU A 22 1.06 3.06 -2.33
N ALA A 23 0.02 3.35 -3.10
CA ALA A 23 -0.34 2.56 -4.26
C ALA A 23 0.79 2.56 -5.30
N GLY A 24 1.42 3.71 -5.55
CA GLY A 24 2.57 3.83 -6.44
C GLY A 24 3.75 2.97 -5.98
N ALA A 25 4.09 3.01 -4.69
CA ALA A 25 5.16 2.17 -4.13
C ALA A 25 4.87 0.67 -4.30
N VAL A 26 3.62 0.23 -4.09
CA VAL A 26 3.21 -1.17 -4.28
C VAL A 26 3.31 -1.58 -5.74
N ILE A 27 2.86 -0.74 -6.68
CA ILE A 27 2.95 -1.01 -8.12
C ILE A 27 4.41 -1.14 -8.56
N ILE A 28 5.29 -0.27 -8.06
CA ILE A 28 6.72 -0.33 -8.35
C ILE A 28 7.33 -1.64 -7.83
N LEU A 29 7.00 -2.07 -6.61
CA LEU A 29 7.49 -3.33 -6.06
C LEU A 29 7.03 -4.55 -6.86
N ILE A 30 5.77 -4.57 -7.32
CA ILE A 30 5.24 -5.61 -8.19
C ILE A 30 5.96 -5.61 -9.53
N ALA A 31 6.19 -4.44 -10.13
CA ALA A 31 6.90 -4.29 -11.39
C ALA A 31 8.37 -4.76 -11.28
N VAL A 32 9.06 -4.40 -10.20
CA VAL A 32 10.42 -4.89 -9.91
C VAL A 32 10.42 -6.41 -9.77
N GLY A 33 9.46 -6.96 -9.02
CA GLY A 33 9.30 -8.41 -8.87
C GLY A 33 9.07 -9.12 -10.20
N TYR A 34 8.24 -8.56 -11.08
CA TYR A 34 8.00 -9.06 -12.43
C TYR A 34 9.27 -9.04 -13.28
N LEU A 35 10.01 -7.92 -13.29
CA LEU A 35 11.24 -7.78 -14.08
C LEU A 35 12.33 -8.73 -13.60
N VAL A 36 12.56 -8.80 -12.29
CA VAL A 36 13.57 -9.70 -11.69
C VAL A 36 13.20 -11.17 -11.92
N GLY A 37 11.95 -11.55 -11.68
CA GLY A 37 11.47 -12.90 -11.96
C GLY A 37 11.55 -13.26 -13.45
N GLY A 38 11.38 -12.26 -14.32
CA GLY A 38 11.46 -12.39 -15.77
C GLY A 38 12.84 -12.67 -16.34
N LEU A 39 13.90 -12.45 -15.55
CA LEU A 39 15.26 -12.83 -15.93
C LEU A 39 15.50 -14.34 -15.86
N PHE A 40 14.65 -15.08 -15.13
CA PHE A 40 14.83 -16.52 -14.91
C PHE A 40 13.88 -17.37 -15.75
N ASN A 41 12.56 -17.28 -15.52
CA ASN A 41 11.53 -18.00 -16.27
C ASN A 41 10.11 -17.47 -15.96
N GLU A 42 9.09 -17.97 -16.65
CA GLU A 42 7.69 -17.54 -16.46
C GLU A 42 7.13 -17.85 -15.06
N ILE A 43 7.57 -18.94 -14.42
CA ILE A 43 7.16 -19.29 -13.05
C ILE A 43 7.78 -18.31 -12.04
N ALA A 44 9.03 -17.93 -12.25
CA ALA A 44 9.77 -16.98 -11.45
C ALA A 44 9.20 -15.56 -11.62
N LYS A 45 8.65 -15.19 -12.79
CA LYS A 45 7.86 -13.95 -12.95
C LYS A 45 6.65 -13.95 -12.01
N ALA A 46 5.88 -15.04 -12.00
CA ALA A 46 4.71 -15.16 -11.14
C ALA A 46 5.08 -15.08 -9.66
N LEU A 47 6.15 -15.79 -9.25
CA LEU A 47 6.66 -15.75 -7.88
C LEU A 47 7.22 -14.36 -7.51
N GLY A 48 7.95 -13.72 -8.42
CA GLY A 48 8.47 -12.37 -8.22
C GLY A 48 7.37 -11.32 -8.06
N MET A 49 6.33 -11.38 -8.90
CA MET A 49 5.13 -10.55 -8.73
C MET A 49 4.44 -10.80 -7.40
N PHE A 50 4.28 -12.07 -7.01
CA PHE A 50 3.64 -12.44 -5.75
C PHE A 50 4.42 -11.93 -4.53
N MET A 51 5.76 -12.07 -4.54
CA MET A 51 6.62 -11.52 -3.51
C MET A 51 6.58 -9.99 -3.47
N GLY A 52 6.63 -9.33 -4.64
CA GLY A 52 6.52 -7.87 -4.75
C GLY A 52 5.19 -7.35 -4.20
N ALA A 53 4.08 -8.01 -4.52
CA ALA A 53 2.75 -7.70 -3.99
C ALA A 53 2.67 -7.89 -2.48
N THR A 54 3.25 -8.99 -1.97
CA THR A 54 3.26 -9.32 -0.53
C THR A 54 4.06 -8.29 0.26
N LEU A 55 5.26 -7.93 -0.20
CA LEU A 55 6.09 -6.89 0.42
C LEU A 55 5.41 -5.52 0.36
N GLY A 56 4.80 -5.20 -0.78
CA GLY A 56 4.01 -3.97 -0.94
C GLY A 56 2.84 -3.89 0.04
N LEU A 57 2.11 -4.99 0.23
CA LEU A 57 1.01 -5.06 1.19
C LEU A 57 1.50 -4.91 2.63
N ILE A 58 2.60 -5.57 3.00
CA ILE A 58 3.21 -5.43 4.33
C ILE A 58 3.63 -3.98 4.58
N TYR A 59 4.29 -3.35 3.60
CA TYR A 59 4.67 -1.95 3.68
C TYR A 59 3.45 -1.03 3.83
N PHE A 60 2.40 -1.28 3.06
CA PHE A 60 1.14 -0.56 3.13
C PHE A 60 0.50 -0.65 4.52
N LEU A 61 0.39 -1.86 5.07
CA LEU A 61 -0.15 -2.08 6.41
C LEU A 61 0.72 -1.41 7.48
N TYR A 62 2.04 -1.58 7.41
CA TYR A 62 2.97 -0.94 8.36
C TYR A 62 2.81 0.58 8.38
N ARG A 63 2.81 1.22 7.20
CA ARG A 63 2.67 2.67 7.07
C ARG A 63 1.31 3.15 7.57
N THR A 64 0.25 2.43 7.22
CA THR A 64 -1.12 2.72 7.65
C THR A 64 -1.24 2.63 9.17
N THR A 65 -0.82 1.52 9.78
CA THR A 65 -0.85 1.32 11.23
C THR A 65 -0.03 2.37 11.97
N LYS A 66 1.17 2.71 11.47
CA LYS A 66 2.01 3.77 12.07
C LYS A 66 1.35 5.15 12.03
N ARG A 67 0.60 5.46 10.97
CA ARG A 67 -0.13 6.74 10.85
C ARG A 67 -1.31 6.81 11.81
N PHE A 68 -2.07 5.74 11.95
CA PHE A 68 -3.20 5.68 12.88
C PHE A 68 -2.77 5.61 14.35
N SER A 69 -1.67 4.90 14.65
CA SER A 69 -1.07 4.89 15.99
C SER A 69 -0.58 6.29 16.41
N LYS A 70 -0.01 7.08 15.49
CA LYS A 70 0.34 8.49 15.77
C LYS A 70 -0.86 9.42 15.97
N GLN A 71 -2.07 9.02 15.59
CA GLN A 71 -3.30 9.79 15.86
C GLN A 71 -3.94 9.43 17.21
N GLN A 72 -3.38 8.45 17.94
CA GLN A 72 -3.90 7.99 19.24
C GLN A 72 -3.10 8.49 20.46
N ASP A 73 -1.99 9.20 20.25
CA ASP A 73 -1.31 9.90 21.35
C ASP A 73 -1.88 11.34 21.46
N PRO A 74 -2.48 11.73 22.61
CA PRO A 74 -3.01 13.07 22.85
C PRO A 74 -1.94 14.16 22.89
#